data_AF-A0A359CRV1-F1
#
_entry.id   AF-A0A359CRV1-F1
#
_cell.length_a   1.000
_cell.length_b   1.000
_cell.length_c   1.000
_cell.angle_alpha   90.00
_cell.angle_beta   90.00
_cell.angle_gamma   90.00
#
_symmetry.space_group_name_H-M   'P 1'
#
loop_
_entity.id
_entity.type
_entity.pdbx_description
1 polymer ?
#
loop_
_entity_poly.entity_id
_entity_poly.type
_entity_poly.pdbx_seq_one_letter_code
_entity_poly.pdbx_strand_id
1 'polypeptide(L)'
;MNNSETFKESVSIIIRELSLIYPSNVEIGISDTTFYRIIMKENKTVLKCDFVNDSTCYYGENESSVFFSKIDNPYNILSNKISALPRSEPKDVADILFLSYKYNFNWSTIIEQAQSKDLWVNPIDVSSLIETFPINLFDAINWINKPDYLAAQKHLKQIAKDILLGVDNSLVG
;
A
#
# COMPACT_ATOMS: atom_id res chain seq x y z
N MET A 1 3.72 -15.20 2.70
CA MET A 1 4.39 -16.00 3.75
C MET A 1 5.22 -15.00 4.52
N ASN A 2 4.82 -14.74 5.75
CA ASN A 2 5.49 -13.80 6.64
C ASN A 2 6.43 -14.61 7.54
N ASN A 3 7.57 -14.05 7.94
CA ASN A 3 8.58 -14.72 8.77
C ASN A 3 9.04 -16.09 8.24
N SER A 4 9.13 -16.25 6.92
CA SER A 4 9.65 -17.48 6.35
C SER A 4 11.16 -17.58 6.57
N GLU A 5 11.60 -18.64 7.26
CA GLU A 5 13.03 -18.96 7.39
C GLU A 5 13.67 -19.26 6.03
N THR A 6 12.88 -19.77 5.08
CA THR A 6 13.29 -20.12 3.72
C THR A 6 13.10 -19.00 2.70
N PHE A 7 12.93 -17.76 3.16
CA PHE A 7 12.63 -16.62 2.30
C PHE A 7 13.73 -16.36 1.28
N LYS A 8 15.00 -16.42 1.71
CA LYS A 8 16.15 -16.19 0.83
C LYS A 8 16.26 -17.26 -0.25
N GLU A 9 16.06 -18.53 0.10
CA GLU A 9 16.07 -19.64 -0.83
C GLU A 9 14.94 -19.50 -1.84
N SER A 10 13.74 -19.14 -1.37
CA SER A 10 12.57 -18.96 -2.22
C SER A 10 12.77 -17.84 -3.25
N VAL A 11 13.28 -16.68 -2.82
CA VAL A 11 13.57 -15.57 -3.73
C VAL A 11 14.72 -15.93 -4.68
N SER A 12 15.74 -16.64 -4.20
CA SER A 12 16.87 -17.09 -5.05
C SER A 12 16.43 -18.03 -6.17
N ILE A 13 15.47 -18.93 -5.90
CA ILE A 13 14.85 -19.78 -6.93
C ILE A 13 14.13 -18.91 -7.96
N ILE A 14 13.32 -17.95 -7.53
CA ILE A 14 12.60 -17.05 -8.44
C ILE A 14 13.58 -16.28 -9.33
N ILE A 15 14.64 -15.70 -8.76
CA ILE A 15 15.68 -14.98 -9.51
C ILE A 15 16.34 -15.89 -10.54
N ARG A 16 16.67 -17.13 -10.17
CA ARG A 16 17.27 -18.11 -11.07
C ARG A 16 16.35 -18.39 -12.25
N GLU A 17 15.10 -18.74 -12.01
CA GLU A 17 14.13 -19.05 -13.07
C GLU A 17 13.89 -17.84 -13.99
N LEU A 18 13.73 -16.64 -13.42
CA LEU A 18 13.59 -15.42 -14.21
C LEU A 18 14.83 -15.12 -15.05
N SER A 19 16.03 -15.37 -14.54
CA SER A 19 17.28 -15.15 -15.28
C SER A 19 17.47 -16.14 -16.43
N LEU A 20 16.85 -17.32 -16.37
CA LEU A 20 16.82 -18.28 -17.47
C LEU A 20 15.89 -17.83 -18.59
N ILE A 21 14.73 -17.25 -18.24
CA ILE A 21 13.72 -16.77 -19.21
C ILE A 21 14.13 -15.42 -19.82
N TYR A 22 14.73 -14.54 -19.01
CA TYR A 22 15.16 -13.19 -19.41
C TYR A 22 16.66 -12.98 -19.14
N PRO A 23 17.57 -13.62 -19.91
CA PRO A 23 19.01 -13.50 -19.72
C PRO A 23 19.47 -12.04 -19.81
N SER A 24 20.37 -11.63 -18.91
CA SER A 24 20.94 -10.28 -18.85
C SER A 24 19.95 -9.14 -18.55
N ASN A 25 18.70 -9.45 -18.25
CA ASN A 25 17.66 -8.45 -17.96
C ASN A 25 17.29 -8.37 -16.48
N VAL A 26 17.79 -9.28 -15.63
CA VAL A 26 17.48 -9.33 -14.19
C VAL A 26 18.65 -8.77 -13.38
N GLU A 27 18.41 -7.69 -12.66
CA GLU A 27 19.35 -7.06 -11.73
C GLU A 27 18.84 -7.19 -10.29
N ILE A 28 19.71 -7.59 -9.37
CA ILE A 28 19.41 -7.56 -7.93
C ILE A 28 19.74 -6.15 -7.43
N GLY A 29 18.73 -5.43 -6.97
CA GLY A 29 18.87 -4.06 -6.48
C GLY A 29 19.27 -4.00 -5.01
N ILE A 30 18.43 -4.57 -4.13
CA ILE A 30 18.66 -4.63 -2.68
C ILE A 30 18.42 -6.07 -2.23
N SER A 31 19.29 -6.60 -1.37
CA SER A 31 19.10 -7.90 -0.73
C SER A 31 19.42 -7.79 0.76
N ASP A 32 18.43 -8.04 1.59
CA ASP A 32 18.52 -8.11 3.04
C ASP A 32 17.87 -9.41 3.55
N THR A 33 17.82 -9.61 4.85
CA THR A 33 17.20 -10.72 5.56
C THR A 33 15.68 -10.78 5.35
N THR A 34 15.01 -9.63 5.32
CA THR A 34 13.54 -9.53 5.22
C THR A 34 13.05 -8.87 3.94
N PHE A 35 13.96 -8.44 3.06
CA PHE A 35 13.61 -7.69 1.87
C PHE A 35 14.52 -8.03 0.69
N TYR A 36 13.93 -8.28 -0.47
CA TYR A 36 14.65 -8.38 -1.74
C TYR A 36 13.98 -7.52 -2.80
N ARG A 37 14.76 -6.74 -3.53
CA ARG A 37 14.31 -6.01 -4.71
C ARG A 37 15.04 -6.52 -5.93
N ILE A 38 14.28 -6.92 -6.94
CA ILE A 38 14.79 -7.21 -8.27
C ILE A 38 14.28 -6.17 -9.25
N ILE A 39 15.10 -5.84 -10.23
CA ILE A 39 14.79 -4.92 -11.31
C ILE A 39 14.95 -5.70 -12.60
N MET A 40 13.87 -5.84 -13.35
CA MET A 40 13.88 -6.44 -14.67
C MET A 40 13.78 -5.34 -15.73
N LYS A 41 14.68 -5.35 -16.71
CA LYS A 41 14.73 -4.35 -17.77
C LYS A 41 14.53 -5.02 -19.11
N GLU A 42 13.52 -4.61 -19.87
CA GLU A 42 13.30 -5.07 -21.23
C GLU A 42 12.92 -3.89 -22.12
N ASN A 43 13.71 -3.65 -23.16
CA ASN A 43 13.58 -2.48 -24.04
C ASN A 43 13.58 -1.15 -23.25
N LYS A 44 12.46 -0.41 -23.29
CA LYS A 44 12.25 0.85 -22.56
C LYS A 44 11.44 0.67 -21.26
N THR A 45 11.13 -0.56 -20.90
CA THR A 45 10.31 -0.91 -19.74
C THR A 45 11.18 -1.41 -18.61
N VAL A 46 10.92 -0.91 -17.40
CA VAL A 46 11.59 -1.34 -16.19
C VAL A 46 10.52 -1.84 -15.22
N LEU A 47 10.58 -3.12 -14.88
CA LEU A 47 9.72 -3.75 -13.89
C LEU A 47 10.50 -3.94 -12.59
N LYS A 48 10.04 -3.29 -11.53
CA LYS A 48 10.58 -3.45 -10.19
C LYS A 48 9.71 -4.42 -9.41
N CYS A 49 10.29 -5.51 -8.90
CA CYS A 49 9.59 -6.45 -8.02
C CYS A 49 10.22 -6.43 -6.63
N ASP A 50 9.38 -6.18 -5.63
CA ASP A 50 9.76 -6.12 -4.22
C ASP A 50 9.19 -7.34 -3.49
N PHE A 51 10.07 -8.16 -2.94
CA PHE A 51 9.73 -9.28 -2.08
C PHE A 51 9.94 -8.87 -0.63
N VAL A 52 8.89 -9.00 0.16
CA VAL A 52 8.86 -8.58 1.56
C VAL A 52 8.55 -9.80 2.42
N ASN A 53 9.37 -10.03 3.44
CA ASN A 53 9.19 -11.05 4.46
C ASN A 53 9.09 -10.37 5.83
N ASP A 54 8.04 -9.58 5.98
CA ASP A 54 7.76 -8.87 7.22
C ASP A 54 6.94 -9.75 8.17
N SER A 55 7.00 -9.42 9.46
CA SER A 55 6.25 -10.02 10.56
C SER A 55 4.89 -9.36 10.81
N THR A 56 4.54 -8.33 10.02
CA THR A 56 3.34 -7.51 10.26
C THR A 56 2.07 -8.34 10.36
N CYS A 57 1.20 -7.97 11.30
CA CYS A 57 -0.13 -8.54 11.45
C CYS A 57 -0.89 -8.48 10.12
N TYR A 58 -1.53 -9.59 9.75
CA TYR A 58 -2.39 -9.67 8.58
C TYR A 58 -3.82 -9.91 9.04
N TYR A 59 -4.76 -9.14 8.49
CA TYR A 59 -6.17 -9.22 8.87
C TYR A 59 -7.03 -9.66 7.68
N GLY A 60 -7.95 -10.59 7.92
CA GLY A 60 -8.86 -11.12 6.90
C GLY A 60 -8.24 -12.24 6.06
N GLU A 61 -8.82 -12.48 4.88
CA GLU A 61 -8.37 -13.49 3.92
C GLU A 61 -7.73 -12.83 2.70
N ASN A 62 -7.05 -13.61 1.86
CA ASN A 62 -6.59 -13.13 0.55
C ASN A 62 -7.75 -13.20 -0.45
N GLU A 63 -7.81 -12.23 -1.34
CA GLU A 63 -8.65 -12.29 -2.52
C GLU A 63 -7.92 -13.02 -3.66
N SER A 64 -8.69 -13.42 -4.68
CA SER A 64 -8.14 -14.01 -5.91
C SER A 64 -8.80 -13.39 -7.13
N SER A 65 -8.08 -13.44 -8.24
CA SER A 65 -8.53 -13.00 -9.56
C SER A 65 -8.12 -14.03 -10.61
N VAL A 66 -8.54 -13.82 -11.87
CA VAL A 66 -8.19 -14.70 -13.00
C VAL A 66 -6.67 -14.85 -13.17
N PHE A 67 -5.90 -13.79 -12.91
CA PHE A 67 -4.46 -13.78 -13.14
C PHE A 67 -3.63 -13.95 -11.86
N PHE A 68 -4.17 -13.54 -10.71
CA PHE A 68 -3.46 -13.58 -9.43
C PHE A 68 -4.26 -14.38 -8.40
N SER A 69 -3.69 -15.48 -7.92
CA SER A 69 -4.33 -16.38 -6.96
C SER A 69 -4.28 -15.89 -5.51
N LYS A 70 -3.43 -14.91 -5.21
CA LYS A 70 -3.30 -14.31 -3.88
C LYS A 70 -3.12 -12.80 -4.02
N ILE A 71 -4.15 -12.06 -3.64
CA ILE A 71 -4.18 -10.61 -3.57
C ILE A 71 -4.55 -10.23 -2.13
N ASP A 72 -3.85 -9.27 -1.55
CA ASP A 72 -4.24 -8.73 -0.23
C ASP A 72 -5.66 -8.15 -0.28
N ASN A 73 -6.44 -8.35 0.78
CA ASN A 73 -7.75 -7.72 0.83
C ASN A 73 -7.64 -6.19 0.99
N PRO A 74 -8.66 -5.43 0.54
CA PRO A 74 -8.68 -3.98 0.61
C PRO A 74 -8.43 -3.38 1.99
N TYR A 75 -8.86 -4.05 3.07
CA TYR A 75 -8.70 -3.55 4.45
C TYR A 75 -7.26 -3.70 4.94
N ASN A 76 -6.59 -4.80 4.58
CA ASN A 76 -5.17 -4.97 4.85
C ASN A 76 -4.31 -3.99 4.05
N ILE A 77 -4.68 -3.73 2.79
CA ILE A 77 -4.06 -2.69 1.96
C ILE A 77 -4.25 -1.33 2.61
N LEU A 78 -5.48 -0.97 2.99
CA LEU A 78 -5.80 0.32 3.59
C LEU A 78 -5.01 0.55 4.89
N SER A 79 -4.98 -0.42 5.80
CA SER A 79 -4.20 -0.31 7.04
C SER A 79 -2.71 -0.16 6.77
N ASN A 80 -2.14 -0.86 5.77
CA ASN A 80 -0.75 -0.65 5.35
C ASN A 80 -0.50 0.77 4.83
N LYS A 81 -1.45 1.35 4.09
CA LYS A 81 -1.35 2.75 3.61
C LYS A 81 -1.40 3.73 4.76
N ILE A 82 -2.28 3.52 5.74
CA ILE A 82 -2.33 4.33 6.96
C ILE A 82 -0.99 4.27 7.68
N SER A 83 -0.43 3.09 7.95
CA SER A 83 0.88 2.94 8.62
C SER A 83 2.04 3.61 7.88
N ALA A 84 1.95 3.78 6.55
CA ALA A 84 2.99 4.40 5.73
C ALA A 84 2.90 5.94 5.62
N LEU A 85 1.81 6.56 6.07
CA LEU A 85 1.54 8.00 5.94
C LEU A 85 2.70 8.95 6.32
N PRO A 86 3.53 8.70 7.35
CA PRO A 86 4.61 9.61 7.73
C PRO A 86 5.66 9.84 6.64
N ARG A 87 5.73 8.92 5.66
CA ARG A 87 6.60 9.06 4.48
C ARG A 87 6.17 10.19 3.56
N SER A 88 4.94 10.71 3.73
CA SER A 88 4.37 11.79 2.93
C SER A 88 4.37 11.48 1.42
N GLU A 89 4.28 10.20 1.05
CA GLU A 89 4.19 9.77 -0.34
C GLU A 89 2.76 10.04 -0.87
N PRO A 90 2.59 10.88 -1.91
CA PRO A 90 1.26 11.29 -2.38
C PRO A 90 0.38 10.13 -2.82
N LYS A 91 1.00 9.06 -3.33
CA LYS A 91 0.28 7.84 -3.77
C LYS A 91 -0.42 7.13 -2.62
N ASP A 92 0.14 7.14 -1.41
CA ASP A 92 -0.49 6.47 -0.27
C ASP A 92 -1.77 7.20 0.14
N VAL A 93 -1.78 8.54 0.10
CA VAL A 93 -2.99 9.35 0.36
C VAL A 93 -4.03 9.20 -0.76
N ALA A 94 -3.58 9.13 -2.01
CA ALA A 94 -4.45 8.80 -3.13
C ALA A 94 -5.11 7.42 -2.94
N ASP A 95 -4.33 6.37 -2.62
CA ASP A 95 -4.84 5.03 -2.39
C ASP A 95 -5.88 5.00 -1.26
N ILE A 96 -5.63 5.69 -0.14
CA ILE A 96 -6.62 5.84 0.96
C ILE A 96 -7.92 6.47 0.44
N LEU A 97 -7.83 7.55 -0.32
CA LEU A 97 -9.00 8.25 -0.87
C LEU A 97 -9.83 7.33 -1.78
N PHE A 98 -9.18 6.63 -2.72
CA PHE A 98 -9.88 5.79 -3.68
C PHE A 98 -10.41 4.48 -3.08
N LEU A 99 -9.74 3.92 -2.08
CA LEU A 99 -10.28 2.82 -1.29
C LEU A 99 -11.52 3.28 -0.51
N SER A 100 -11.50 4.50 0.04
CA SER A 100 -12.65 5.09 0.74
C SER A 100 -13.83 5.38 -0.19
N TYR A 101 -13.63 5.60 -1.48
CA TYR A 101 -14.74 5.70 -2.43
C TYR A 101 -15.40 4.35 -2.76
N LYS A 102 -14.69 3.24 -2.56
CA LYS A 102 -15.10 1.93 -3.08
C LYS A 102 -15.60 0.97 -2.00
N TYR A 103 -15.08 1.06 -0.78
CA TYR A 103 -15.29 0.04 0.24
C TYR A 103 -15.95 0.59 1.51
N ASN A 104 -16.96 -0.13 1.99
CA ASN A 104 -17.58 0.11 3.28
C ASN A 104 -16.70 -0.50 4.38
N PHE A 105 -16.35 0.28 5.39
CA PHE A 105 -15.58 -0.17 6.56
C PHE A 105 -15.74 0.82 7.71
N ASN A 106 -15.33 0.40 8.90
CA ASN A 106 -15.27 1.24 10.08
C ASN A 106 -13.84 1.75 10.33
N TRP A 107 -13.67 3.06 10.53
CA TRP A 107 -12.35 3.65 10.74
C TRP A 107 -11.68 3.22 12.04
N SER A 108 -12.43 3.00 13.13
CA SER A 108 -11.82 2.47 14.37
C SER A 108 -11.13 1.14 14.11
N THR A 109 -11.79 0.23 13.38
CA THR A 109 -11.21 -1.07 13.02
C THR A 109 -9.96 -0.92 12.16
N ILE A 110 -9.96 -0.04 11.15
CA ILE A 110 -8.78 0.18 10.29
C ILE A 110 -7.60 0.77 11.08
N ILE A 111 -7.87 1.72 11.98
CA ILE A 111 -6.84 2.32 12.82
C ILE A 111 -6.25 1.30 13.80
N GLU A 112 -7.07 0.47 14.43
CA GLU A 112 -6.59 -0.63 15.30
C GLU A 112 -5.68 -1.60 14.54
N GLN A 113 -6.06 -1.99 13.31
CA GLN A 113 -5.23 -2.85 12.45
C GLN A 113 -3.93 -2.17 12.01
N ALA A 114 -3.95 -0.87 11.74
CA ALA A 114 -2.75 -0.13 11.38
C ALA A 114 -1.83 0.10 12.60
N GLN A 115 -2.39 0.28 13.79
CA GLN A 115 -1.67 0.40 15.05
C GLN A 115 -0.97 -0.89 15.46
N SER A 116 -1.56 -2.05 15.18
CA SER A 116 -0.88 -3.33 15.43
C SER A 116 0.34 -3.54 14.53
N LYS A 117 0.43 -2.80 13.41
CA LYS A 117 1.53 -2.87 12.44
C LYS A 117 2.61 -1.83 12.74
N ASP A 118 2.21 -0.65 13.22
CA ASP A 118 3.15 0.44 13.52
C ASP A 118 2.64 1.30 14.70
N LEU A 119 3.49 1.44 15.73
CA LEU A 119 3.11 2.02 17.03
C LEU A 119 2.79 3.52 16.97
N TRP A 120 3.25 4.24 15.94
CA TRP A 120 2.94 5.67 15.82
C TRP A 120 1.45 5.89 15.50
N VAL A 121 0.78 4.91 14.90
CA VAL A 121 -0.58 5.06 14.41
C VAL A 121 -1.54 5.29 15.57
N ASN A 122 -2.21 6.44 15.54
CA ASN A 122 -3.35 6.76 16.38
C ASN A 122 -4.30 7.71 15.62
N PRO A 123 -5.59 7.78 16.00
CA PRO A 123 -6.58 8.55 15.24
C PRO A 123 -6.25 10.03 15.07
N ILE A 124 -5.63 10.66 16.08
CA ILE A 124 -5.35 12.10 16.09
C ILE A 124 -4.27 12.43 15.07
N ASP A 125 -3.15 11.72 15.12
CA ASP A 125 -2.01 11.97 14.22
C ASP A 125 -2.37 11.61 12.77
N VAL A 126 -3.07 10.50 12.55
CA VAL A 126 -3.52 10.10 11.21
C VAL A 126 -4.50 11.13 10.64
N SER A 127 -5.51 11.54 11.42
CA SER A 127 -6.46 12.57 11.01
C SER A 127 -5.76 13.87 10.62
N SER A 128 -4.80 14.32 11.44
CA SER A 128 -4.03 15.54 11.18
C SER A 128 -3.23 15.46 9.88
N LEU A 129 -2.52 14.34 9.65
CA LEU A 129 -1.75 14.13 8.43
C LEU A 129 -2.63 14.15 7.17
N ILE A 130 -3.82 13.53 7.22
CA ILE A 130 -4.73 13.51 6.09
C ILE A 130 -5.39 14.87 5.85
N GLU A 131 -5.84 15.55 6.91
CA GLU A 131 -6.49 16.86 6.82
C GLU A 131 -5.56 17.94 6.27
N THR A 132 -4.30 17.92 6.70
CA THR A 132 -3.29 18.90 6.32
C THR A 132 -2.54 18.55 5.05
N PHE A 133 -2.87 17.43 4.41
CA PHE A 133 -2.19 16.97 3.21
C PHE A 133 -2.28 18.01 2.07
N PRO A 134 -1.13 18.46 1.52
CA PRO A 134 -1.11 19.43 0.44
C PRO A 134 -1.51 18.78 -0.89
N ILE A 135 -2.75 19.02 -1.33
CA ILE A 135 -3.36 18.36 -2.49
C ILE A 135 -2.57 18.56 -3.80
N ASN A 136 -1.79 19.63 -3.93
CA ASN A 136 -0.92 19.88 -5.08
C ASN A 136 0.18 18.82 -5.22
N LEU A 137 0.52 18.07 -4.16
CA LEU A 137 1.44 16.93 -4.30
C LEU A 137 0.87 15.80 -5.18
N PHE A 138 -0.44 15.77 -5.43
CA PHE A 138 -1.02 14.83 -6.39
C PHE A 138 -0.53 15.09 -7.83
N ASP A 139 0.06 16.24 -8.14
CA ASP A 139 0.66 16.52 -9.44
C ASP A 139 1.87 15.63 -9.74
N ALA A 140 2.50 15.05 -8.71
CA ALA A 140 3.63 14.12 -8.86
C ALA A 140 3.17 12.69 -9.24
N ILE A 141 1.87 12.41 -9.23
CA ILE A 141 1.33 11.09 -9.53
C ILE A 141 1.03 10.98 -11.03
N ASN A 142 1.45 9.86 -11.63
CA ASN A 142 1.14 9.54 -13.02
C ASN A 142 -0.31 9.06 -13.16
N TRP A 143 -1.25 10.00 -13.21
CA TRP A 143 -2.68 9.70 -13.38
C TRP A 143 -3.00 9.25 -14.81
N ILE A 144 -3.85 8.22 -14.94
CA ILE A 144 -4.56 7.96 -16.20
C ILE A 144 -5.63 9.03 -16.40
N ASN A 145 -6.48 9.21 -15.38
CA ASN A 145 -7.49 10.26 -15.31
C ASN A 145 -7.25 11.07 -14.04
N LYS A 146 -6.92 12.35 -14.19
CA LYS A 146 -6.63 13.23 -13.06
C LYS A 146 -7.93 13.51 -12.27
N PRO A 147 -7.95 13.33 -10.94
CA PRO A 147 -9.13 13.63 -10.15
C PRO A 147 -9.37 15.14 -10.02
N ASP A 148 -10.60 15.52 -9.70
CA ASP A 148 -10.90 16.88 -9.26
C ASP A 148 -10.28 17.12 -7.88
N TYR A 149 -9.29 18.02 -7.82
CA TYR A 149 -8.54 18.30 -6.60
C TYR A 149 -9.37 19.04 -5.54
N LEU A 150 -10.36 19.84 -5.94
CA LEU A 150 -11.25 20.50 -4.98
C LEU A 150 -12.15 19.47 -4.31
N ALA A 151 -12.72 18.56 -5.10
CA ALA A 151 -13.51 17.45 -4.58
C ALA A 151 -12.65 16.51 -3.71
N ALA A 152 -11.47 16.13 -4.18
CA ALA A 152 -10.54 15.28 -3.44
C ALA A 152 -10.15 15.90 -2.10
N GLN A 153 -9.80 17.19 -2.06
CA GLN A 153 -9.46 17.87 -0.81
C GLN A 153 -10.64 17.90 0.18
N LYS A 154 -11.86 18.13 -0.31
CA LYS A 154 -13.07 18.06 0.53
C LYS A 154 -13.26 16.65 1.12
N HIS A 155 -13.06 15.62 0.31
CA HIS A 155 -13.20 14.22 0.74
C HIS A 155 -12.08 13.79 1.70
N LEU A 156 -10.84 14.27 1.54
CA LEU A 156 -9.78 14.04 2.52
C LEU A 156 -10.13 14.64 3.89
N LYS A 157 -10.73 15.84 3.94
CA LYS A 157 -11.23 16.42 5.19
C LYS A 157 -12.35 15.59 5.81
N GLN A 158 -13.23 15.00 5.00
CA GLN A 158 -14.26 14.09 5.47
C GLN A 158 -13.64 12.81 6.07
N ILE A 159 -12.67 12.21 5.37
CA ILE A 159 -11.93 11.04 5.86
C ILE A 159 -11.26 11.34 7.20
N ALA A 160 -10.55 12.48 7.31
CA ALA A 160 -9.91 12.88 8.55
C ALA A 160 -10.92 12.98 9.71
N LYS A 161 -12.08 13.61 9.47
CA LYS A 161 -13.17 13.67 10.44
C LYS A 161 -13.69 12.28 10.83
N ASP A 162 -13.93 11.40 9.86
CA ASP A 162 -14.46 10.06 10.12
C ASP A 162 -13.45 9.23 10.93
N ILE A 163 -12.15 9.36 10.66
CA ILE A 163 -11.05 8.76 11.43
C ILE A 163 -11.06 9.26 12.87
N LEU A 164 -11.13 10.57 13.07
CA LEU A 164 -11.10 11.17 14.40
C LEU A 164 -12.30 10.72 15.25
N LEU A 165 -13.47 10.54 14.62
CA LEU A 165 -14.68 10.06 15.28
C LEU A 165 -14.74 8.53 15.41
N GLY A 166 -13.89 7.80 14.69
CA GLY A 166 -13.87 6.34 14.69
C GLY A 166 -15.12 5.70 14.08
N VAL A 167 -15.79 6.40 13.16
CA VAL A 167 -17.08 6.00 12.59
C VAL A 167 -16.92 5.23 11.27
N ASP A 168 -18.04 4.78 10.71
CA ASP A 168 -18.06 4.18 9.39
C ASP A 168 -17.64 5.20 8.32
N ASN A 169 -16.96 4.70 7.29
CA ASN A 169 -16.54 5.48 6.14
C ASN A 169 -17.76 6.11 5.44
N SER A 170 -17.86 7.44 5.51
CA SER A 170 -19.02 8.19 5.00
C SER A 170 -18.94 8.53 3.51
N LEU A 171 -17.85 8.17 2.83
CA LEU A 171 -17.66 8.46 1.41
C LEU A 171 -18.23 7.40 0.47
N VAL A 172 -18.65 6.25 0.99
CA VAL A 172 -19.36 5.25 0.20
C VAL A 172 -20.84 5.57 0.21
N GLY A 173 -21.41 5.66 -1.00
CA GLY A 173 -22.84 5.69 -1.26
C GLY A 173 -23.36 4.32 -1.66
#